data_AF-A0A451BHM9-F1
#
_entry.id   AF-A0A451BHM9-F1
#
_cell.length_a   1.000
_cell.length_b   1.000
_cell.length_c   1.000
_cell.angle_alpha   90.00
_cell.angle_beta   90.00
_cell.angle_gamma   90.00
#
_symmetry.space_group_name_H-M   'P 1'
#
loop_
_entity.id
_entity.type
_entity.pdbx_description
1 polymer ?
#
loop_
_entity_poly.entity_id
_entity_poly.type
_entity_poly.pdbx_seq_one_letter_code
_entity_poly.pdbx_strand_id
1 'polypeptide(L)' 'MQQGMQQGEVAVLHRLLQTKFGEKFTDTYRQRIDKANINTLLDWSEQVLSAQSIDEIFR' A
#
# COMPACT_ATOMS: atom_id res chain seq x y z
N MET A 1 5.54 18.59 -7.71
CA MET A 1 5.14 18.39 -6.30
C MET A 1 4.27 17.15 -6.15
N GLN A 2 3.07 17.11 -6.73
CA GLN A 2 2.14 15.96 -6.58
C GLN A 2 2.74 14.59 -6.95
N GLN A 3 3.48 14.48 -8.06
CA GLN A 3 4.13 13.22 -8.45
C GLN A 3 5.16 12.73 -7.42
N GLY A 4 5.96 13.64 -6.85
CA GLY A 4 6.93 13.29 -5.82
C GLY A 4 6.27 12.84 -4.52
N MET A 5 5.13 13.43 -4.17
CA MET A 5 4.33 13.00 -3.02
C MET A 5 3.76 11.60 -3.24
N GLN A 6 3.16 11.34 -4.41
CA GLN A 6 2.63 10.01 -4.74
C GLN A 6 3.72 8.93 -4.75
N GLN A 7 4.90 9.22 -5.31
CA GLN A 7 6.04 8.29 -5.28
C GLN A 7 6.49 7.97 -3.85
N GLY A 8 6.47 8.97 -2.96
CA GLY A 8 6.74 8.79 -1.54
C GLY A 8 5.71 7.87 -0.86
N GLU A 9 4.43 8.12 -1.07
CA GLU A 9 3.34 7.29 -0.52
C GLU A 9 3.41 5.84 -1.00
N VAL A 10 3.66 5.62 -2.30
CA VAL A 10 3.90 4.28 -2.86
C VAL A 10 5.06 3.60 -2.12
N ALA A 11 6.23 4.25 -2.03
CA ALA A 11 7.40 3.66 -1.40
C ALA A 11 7.17 3.29 0.08
N VAL A 12 6.47 4.14 0.83
CA VAL A 12 6.12 3.87 2.24
C VAL A 12 5.15 2.70 2.34
N LEU A 13 4.06 2.70 1.56
CA LEU A 13 3.05 1.64 1.62
C LEU A 13 3.64 0.27 1.23
N HIS A 14 4.50 0.21 0.20
CA HIS A 14 5.23 -1.01 -0.13
C HIS A 14 6.04 -1.55 1.06
N ARG A 15 6.75 -0.67 1.78
CA ARG A 15 7.57 -1.08 2.93
C ARG A 15 6.71 -1.52 4.11
N LEU A 16 5.60 -0.83 4.37
CA LEU A 16 4.64 -1.19 5.41
C LEU A 16 4.03 -2.59 5.15
N LEU A 17 3.54 -2.83 3.93
CA LEU A 17 2.93 -4.10 3.55
C LEU A 17 3.93 -5.25 3.52
N GLN A 18 5.14 -5.02 3.00
CA GLN A 18 6.23 -6.00 3.07
C GLN A 18 6.57 -6.36 4.52
N THR A 19 6.62 -5.36 5.41
CA THR A 19 6.97 -5.55 6.83
C THR A 19 5.89 -6.35 7.56
N LYS A 20 4.60 -6.01 7.34
CA LYS A 20 3.49 -6.62 8.08
C LYS A 20 3.09 -7.99 7.52
N PHE A 21 3.11 -8.17 6.19
CA PHE A 21 2.54 -9.34 5.53
C PHE A 21 3.56 -10.24 4.83
N GLY A 22 4.82 -9.81 4.69
CA GLY A 22 5.90 -10.64 4.15
C GLY A 22 5.59 -11.16 2.75
N GLU A 23 5.72 -12.48 2.55
CA GLU A 23 5.50 -13.18 1.27
C GLU A 23 4.07 -13.02 0.73
N LYS A 24 3.09 -12.70 1.59
CA LYS A 24 1.71 -12.43 1.16
C LYS A 24 1.60 -11.15 0.33
N PHE A 25 2.57 -10.23 0.45
CA PHE A 25 2.65 -9.03 -0.39
C PHE A 25 3.25 -9.35 -1.77
N THR A 26 2.42 -9.98 -2.59
CA THR A 26 2.76 -10.43 -3.95
C THR A 26 2.85 -9.30 -4.98
N ASP A 27 3.41 -9.59 -6.15
CA ASP A 27 3.51 -8.64 -7.27
C ASP A 27 2.15 -8.11 -7.74
N THR A 28 1.08 -8.89 -7.60
CA THR A 28 -0.29 -8.45 -7.89
C THR A 28 -0.67 -7.24 -7.05
N TYR A 29 -0.35 -7.26 -5.76
CA TYR A 29 -0.63 -6.14 -4.85
C TYR A 29 0.29 -4.95 -5.11
N ARG A 30 1.56 -5.20 -5.43
CA ARG A 30 2.52 -4.15 -5.84
C ARG A 30 2.01 -3.34 -7.03
N GLN A 31 1.58 -4.04 -8.09
CA GLN A 31 1.03 -3.40 -9.29
C GLN A 31 -0.24 -2.59 -9.01
N ARG A 32 -1.03 -2.99 -8.00
CA ARG A 32 -2.24 -2.29 -7.60
C ARG A 32 -1.91 -0.97 -6.89
N ILE A 33 -0.88 -0.98 -6.05
CA ILE A 33 -0.33 0.22 -5.38
C ILE A 33 0.24 1.21 -6.39
N ASP A 34 1.05 0.73 -7.33
CA ASP A 34 1.74 1.61 -8.30
C ASP A 34 0.77 2.36 -9.23
N LYS A 35 -0.47 1.86 -9.35
CA LYS A 35 -1.55 2.47 -10.15
C LYS A 35 -2.54 3.30 -9.32
N ALA A 36 -2.45 3.24 -7.99
CA ALA A 36 -3.39 3.92 -7.11
C ALA A 36 -3.10 5.43 -7.03
N ASN A 37 -4.16 6.22 -6.90
CA ASN A 37 -4.03 7.65 -6.62
C ASN A 37 -3.66 7.88 -5.15
N ILE A 38 -3.23 9.11 -4.83
CA ILE A 38 -2.72 9.45 -3.51
C ILE A 38 -3.72 9.23 -2.37
N ASN A 39 -5.01 9.50 -2.57
CA ASN A 39 -6.01 9.33 -1.51
C ASN A 39 -6.19 7.85 -1.18
N THR A 40 -6.26 6.99 -2.21
CA THR A 40 -6.33 5.54 -2.02
C THR A 40 -5.09 4.97 -1.33
N LEU A 41 -3.90 5.51 -1.62
CA LEU A 41 -2.66 5.12 -0.94
C LEU A 41 -2.67 5.48 0.55
N LEU A 42 -3.22 6.65 0.90
CA LEU A 42 -3.39 7.08 2.29
C LEU A 42 -4.40 6.20 3.02
N ASP A 43 -5.57 5.94 2.42
CA ASP A 43 -6.59 5.06 3.00
C ASP A 43 -6.03 3.67 3.31
N TRP A 44 -5.27 3.09 2.37
CA TRP A 44 -4.60 1.80 2.61
C TRP A 44 -3.53 1.89 3.69
N SER A 45 -2.79 3.00 3.77
CA SER A 45 -1.78 3.20 4.81
C SER A 45 -2.39 3.25 6.21
N GLU A 46 -3.58 3.84 6.37
CA GLU A 46 -4.34 3.81 7.61
C GLU A 46 -4.86 2.39 7.92
N GLN A 47 -5.41 1.69 6.93
CA GLN A 47 -5.91 0.32 7.10
C GLN A 47 -4.82 -0.68 7.49
N VAL A 48 -3.58 -0.46 7.05
CA VAL A 48 -2.42 -1.29 7.47
C VAL A 48 -2.32 -1.36 9.00
N LEU A 49 -2.71 -0.32 9.75
CA LEU A 49 -2.57 -0.30 11.20
C LEU A 49 -3.43 -1.37 11.89
N SER A 50 -4.63 -1.65 11.38
CA SER A 50 -5.61 -2.54 12.02
C SER A 50 -5.88 -3.85 11.26
N ALA A 51 -5.61 -3.89 9.95
CA ALA A 51 -5.94 -5.05 9.12
C ALA A 51 -5.27 -6.34 9.60
N GLN A 52 -6.01 -7.45 9.61
CA GLN A 52 -5.53 -8.77 10.01
C GLN A 52 -5.04 -9.60 8.81
N SER A 53 -5.42 -9.19 7.60
CA SER A 53 -5.03 -9.82 6.35
C SER A 53 -4.71 -8.77 5.30
N ILE A 54 -3.92 -9.15 4.29
CA ILE A 54 -3.65 -8.26 3.17
C ILE A 54 -4.91 -8.03 2.33
N ASP A 55 -5.78 -9.04 2.23
CA ASP A 55 -7.03 -8.94 1.48
C ASP A 55 -7.96 -7.88 2.07
N GLU A 56 -7.98 -7.68 3.40
CA GLU A 56 -8.76 -6.61 4.04
C GLU A 56 -8.38 -5.20 3.56
N ILE A 57 -7.12 -4.98 3.19
CA ILE A 57 -6.64 -3.68 2.71
C ILE A 57 -7.15 -3.40 1.30
N PHE A 58 -7.26 -4.45 0.49
CA PHE A 58 -7.53 -4.34 -0.95
C PHE A 58 -8.96 -4.71 -1.34
N ARG A 59 -9.88 -4.79 -0.38
CA ARG A 59 -11.32 -4.98 -0.61
C ARG A 59 -11.96 -3.78 -1.30
#